data_AF-A0A0A1PL85-F1
#
_entry.id   AF-A0A0A1PL85-F1
#
_cell.length_a   1.000
_cell.length_b   1.000
_cell.length_c   1.000
_cell.angle_alpha   90.00
_cell.angle_beta   90.00
_cell.angle_gamma   90.00
#
_symmetry.space_group_name_H-M   'P 1'
#
loop_
_entity.id
_entity.type
_entity.pdbx_description
1 polymer ?
#
loop_
_entity_poly.entity_id
_entity_poly.type
_entity_poly.pdbx_seq_one_letter_code
_entity_poly.pdbx_strand_id
1 'polypeptide(L)'
;MAFRQHWAGPHAEIARHLPGLVRYDQNHVLGASVSELDAEWPIHGFVELWFRNAAAIAEAARSEATRRLIADEPAFLSALTGLIMAEAPPYDAPAHRIFAVDRTGAPAGPRAQQWSHLFAGKSFIKVLQVAQVMRRQDLASEPHPPAFVAIAGFADLAQASAAFAQAAAAAKAAGLELYLTEQVRIV
;
A
#
# COMPACT_ATOMS: atom_id res chain seq x y z
N MET A 1 2.54 18.44 -1.03
CA MET A 1 2.06 18.60 0.37
C MET A 1 0.55 18.47 0.51
N ALA A 2 -0.25 19.07 -0.38
CA ALA A 2 -1.73 19.00 -0.31
C ALA A 2 -2.30 17.56 -0.22
N PHE A 3 -1.83 16.64 -1.06
CA PHE A 3 -2.23 15.22 -1.02
C PHE A 3 -2.09 14.60 0.38
N ARG A 4 -0.88 14.62 0.95
CA ARG A 4 -0.57 14.00 2.25
C ARG A 4 -1.35 14.66 3.40
N GLN A 5 -1.52 15.99 3.35
CA GLN A 5 -2.27 16.75 4.35
C GLN A 5 -3.77 16.43 4.31
N HIS A 6 -4.37 16.38 3.11
CA HIS A 6 -5.77 16.02 2.96
C HIS A 6 -6.02 14.57 3.40
N TRP A 7 -5.14 13.66 2.98
CA TRP A 7 -5.25 12.24 3.28
C TRP A 7 -5.11 11.95 4.78
N ALA A 8 -4.12 12.53 5.47
CA ALA A 8 -3.91 12.32 6.90
C ALA A 8 -4.82 13.17 7.81
N GLY A 9 -5.54 14.14 7.24
CA GLY A 9 -6.44 15.04 7.96
C GLY A 9 -7.91 14.73 7.67
N PRO A 10 -8.62 15.56 6.86
CA PRO A 10 -10.05 15.40 6.59
C PRO A 10 -10.47 13.98 6.20
N HIS A 11 -9.73 13.33 5.30
CA HIS A 11 -10.06 11.99 4.84
C HIS A 11 -9.91 10.95 5.97
N ALA A 12 -8.84 11.06 6.75
CA ALA A 12 -8.60 10.19 7.91
C ALA A 12 -9.72 10.31 8.95
N GLU A 13 -10.20 11.51 9.22
CA GLU A 13 -11.31 11.75 10.17
C GLU A 13 -12.62 11.09 9.71
N ILE A 14 -12.90 11.06 8.40
CA ILE A 14 -14.04 10.31 7.87
C ILE A 14 -13.81 8.80 8.09
N ALA A 15 -12.63 8.28 7.74
CA ALA A 15 -12.31 6.86 7.78
C ALA A 15 -12.35 6.26 9.20
N ARG A 16 -12.07 7.06 10.25
CA ARG A 16 -12.21 6.64 11.66
C ARG A 16 -13.60 6.10 12.01
N HIS A 17 -14.62 6.47 11.24
CA HIS A 17 -16.00 6.06 11.44
C HIS A 17 -16.39 4.80 10.66
N LEU A 18 -15.44 4.13 9.98
CA LEU A 18 -15.71 2.87 9.30
C LEU A 18 -16.05 1.77 10.31
N PRO A 19 -17.22 1.11 10.19
CA PRO A 19 -17.62 0.08 11.14
C PRO A 19 -16.69 -1.13 11.06
N GLY A 20 -16.28 -1.64 12.23
CA GLY A 20 -15.45 -2.83 12.34
C GLY A 20 -13.99 -2.67 11.90
N LEU A 21 -13.54 -1.44 11.59
CA LEU A 21 -12.14 -1.09 11.37
C LEU A 21 -11.36 -1.28 12.69
N VAL A 22 -10.25 -1.99 12.63
CA VAL A 22 -9.37 -2.26 13.78
C VAL A 22 -8.00 -1.61 13.66
N ARG A 23 -7.57 -1.27 12.44
CA ARG A 23 -6.34 -0.51 12.20
C ARG A 23 -6.39 0.19 10.86
N TYR A 24 -5.83 1.39 10.82
CA TYR A 24 -5.66 2.15 9.59
C TYR A 24 -4.27 2.79 9.57
N ASP A 25 -3.41 2.29 8.67
CA ASP A 25 -2.13 2.89 8.37
C ASP A 25 -2.14 3.55 6.97
N GLN A 26 -1.57 4.75 6.89
CA GLN A 26 -1.23 5.40 5.63
C GLN A 26 0.28 5.33 5.42
N ASN A 27 0.74 4.74 4.33
CA ASN A 27 2.17 4.66 4.00
C ASN A 27 2.45 5.64 2.86
N HIS A 28 3.04 6.80 3.20
CA HIS A 28 3.27 7.89 2.27
C HIS A 28 4.59 7.65 1.52
N VAL A 29 4.56 7.66 0.18
CA VAL A 29 5.75 7.39 -0.65
C VAL A 29 6.73 8.55 -0.56
N LEU A 30 7.95 8.25 -0.12
CA LEU A 30 9.10 9.16 -0.07
C LEU A 30 10.00 9.05 -1.31
N GLY A 31 10.02 7.88 -1.95
CA GLY A 31 10.79 7.63 -3.18
C GLY A 31 10.33 6.36 -3.89
N ALA A 32 10.48 6.34 -5.22
CA ALA A 32 10.10 5.22 -6.08
C ALA A 32 11.27 4.81 -6.98
N SER A 33 11.41 3.51 -7.27
CA SER A 33 12.50 3.00 -8.12
C SER A 33 12.27 3.23 -9.61
N VAL A 34 11.06 3.63 -9.96
CA VAL A 34 10.64 4.08 -11.29
C VAL A 34 10.34 5.59 -11.20
N SER A 35 10.75 6.35 -12.21
CA SER A 35 10.39 7.77 -12.26
C SER A 35 8.90 7.92 -12.55
N GLU A 36 8.27 9.01 -12.12
CA GLU A 36 6.85 9.25 -12.42
C GLU A 36 6.56 9.34 -13.93
N LEU A 37 7.54 9.78 -14.72
CA LEU A 37 7.43 9.87 -16.18
C LEU A 37 7.47 8.50 -16.87
N ASP A 38 8.18 7.55 -16.26
CA ASP A 38 8.35 6.19 -16.79
C ASP A 38 7.32 5.22 -16.21
N ALA A 39 6.64 5.59 -15.12
CA ALA A 39 5.65 4.75 -14.46
C ALA A 39 4.34 4.76 -15.26
N GLU A 40 3.87 3.59 -15.68
CA GLU A 40 2.51 3.42 -16.21
C GLU A 40 1.47 3.84 -15.16
N TRP A 41 1.81 3.67 -13.87
CA TRP A 41 0.96 3.99 -12.74
C TRP A 41 1.77 4.57 -11.56
N PRO A 42 1.96 5.90 -11.48
CA PRO A 42 2.69 6.52 -10.37
C PRO A 42 1.90 6.40 -9.06
N ILE A 43 2.54 5.83 -8.02
CA ILE A 43 1.94 5.63 -6.69
C ILE A 43 2.52 6.62 -5.70
N HIS A 44 1.64 7.39 -5.05
CA HIS A 44 2.00 8.38 -4.03
C HIS A 44 1.79 7.89 -2.59
N GLY A 45 1.10 6.76 -2.41
CA GLY A 45 0.82 6.20 -1.09
C GLY A 45 0.14 4.84 -1.14
N PHE A 46 0.28 4.08 -0.06
CA PHE A 46 -0.42 2.82 0.17
C PHE A 46 -1.26 2.91 1.43
N VAL A 47 -2.53 2.55 1.33
CA VAL A 47 -3.43 2.41 2.49
C VAL A 47 -3.45 0.95 2.96
N GLU A 48 -3.38 0.74 4.26
CA GLU A 48 -3.68 -0.54 4.89
C GLU A 48 -4.87 -0.36 5.84
N LEU A 49 -6.01 -0.97 5.52
CA LEU A 49 -7.18 -1.05 6.38
C LEU A 49 -7.36 -2.49 6.87
N TRP A 50 -7.39 -2.65 8.18
CA TRP A 50 -7.66 -3.93 8.82
C TRP A 50 -9.04 -3.90 9.43
N PHE A 51 -9.84 -4.91 9.12
CA PHE A 51 -11.17 -5.09 9.70
C PHE A 51 -11.19 -6.33 10.57
N ARG A 52 -12.10 -6.37 11.54
CA ARG A 52 -12.21 -7.49 12.48
C ARG A 52 -12.47 -8.84 11.81
N ASN A 53 -13.11 -8.85 10.64
CA ASN A 53 -13.37 -10.01 9.78
C ASN A 53 -13.93 -9.56 8.42
N ALA A 54 -14.11 -10.51 7.49
CA ALA A 54 -14.66 -10.25 6.17
C ALA A 54 -16.10 -9.67 6.18
N ALA A 55 -16.94 -10.05 7.16
CA ALA A 55 -18.30 -9.50 7.26
C ALA A 55 -18.27 -7.99 7.58
N ALA A 56 -17.32 -7.55 8.39
CA ALA A 56 -17.11 -6.13 8.68
C ALA A 56 -16.63 -5.33 7.45
N ILE A 57 -15.87 -5.93 6.54
CA ILE A 57 -15.52 -5.29 5.26
C ILE A 57 -16.81 -5.01 4.45
N ALA A 58 -17.70 -6.00 4.36
CA ALA A 58 -18.96 -5.86 3.63
C ALA A 58 -19.95 -4.89 4.32
N GLU A 59 -19.92 -4.79 5.64
CA GLU A 59 -20.65 -3.77 6.40
C GLU A 59 -20.08 -2.37 6.13
N ALA A 60 -18.77 -2.20 6.27
CA ALA A 60 -18.08 -0.94 6.01
C ALA A 60 -18.32 -0.44 4.59
N ALA A 61 -18.29 -1.32 3.60
CA ALA A 61 -18.55 -0.98 2.20
C ALA A 61 -19.94 -0.36 1.96
N ARG A 62 -20.94 -0.66 2.82
CA ARG A 62 -22.31 -0.15 2.72
C ARG A 62 -22.60 1.03 3.66
N SER A 63 -21.62 1.43 4.45
CA SER A 63 -21.77 2.45 5.50
C SER A 63 -21.85 3.88 4.95
N GLU A 64 -22.41 4.78 5.77
CA GLU A 64 -22.37 6.22 5.51
C GLU A 64 -20.93 6.75 5.46
N ALA A 65 -20.03 6.22 6.28
CA ALA A 65 -18.62 6.58 6.26
C ALA A 65 -18.00 6.31 4.88
N THR A 66 -18.27 5.14 4.27
CA THR A 66 -17.79 4.85 2.90
C THR A 66 -18.39 5.78 1.86
N ARG A 67 -19.67 6.15 1.96
CA ARG A 67 -20.27 7.15 1.05
C ARG A 67 -19.55 8.49 1.14
N ARG A 68 -19.24 8.94 2.35
CA ARG A 68 -18.48 10.18 2.59
C ARG A 68 -17.04 10.09 2.08
N LEU A 69 -16.38 8.93 2.24
CA LEU A 69 -15.03 8.72 1.69
C LEU A 69 -15.05 8.83 0.17
N ILE A 70 -15.98 8.14 -0.50
CA ILE A 70 -16.11 8.19 -1.96
C ILE A 70 -16.33 9.63 -2.45
N ALA A 71 -17.15 10.41 -1.74
CA ALA A 71 -17.38 11.81 -2.10
C ALA A 71 -16.15 12.72 -1.87
N ASP A 72 -15.30 12.38 -0.91
CA ASP A 72 -14.07 13.13 -0.58
C ASP A 72 -12.88 12.74 -1.47
N GLU A 73 -12.83 11.50 -1.95
CA GLU A 73 -11.74 10.94 -2.77
C GLU A 73 -11.31 11.84 -3.95
N PRO A 74 -12.21 12.38 -4.81
CA PRO A 74 -11.82 13.24 -5.94
C PRO A 74 -11.14 14.56 -5.54
N ALA A 75 -11.26 14.99 -4.28
CA ALA A 75 -10.62 16.23 -3.82
C ALA A 75 -9.09 16.13 -3.75
N PHE A 76 -8.55 14.90 -3.67
CA PHE A 76 -7.11 14.68 -3.50
C PHE A 76 -6.56 13.48 -4.29
N LEU A 77 -7.41 12.60 -4.82
CA LEU A 77 -7.03 11.46 -5.64
C LEU A 77 -7.40 11.71 -7.10
N SER A 78 -6.44 11.53 -8.00
CA SER A 78 -6.72 11.33 -9.43
C SER A 78 -7.01 9.86 -9.75
N ALA A 79 -6.59 8.94 -8.87
CA ALA A 79 -6.64 7.51 -9.12
C ALA A 79 -6.61 6.70 -7.82
N LEU A 80 -7.25 5.52 -7.83
CA LEU A 80 -7.25 4.57 -6.72
C LEU A 80 -7.45 3.14 -7.24
N THR A 81 -6.74 2.18 -6.65
CA THR A 81 -7.01 0.74 -6.80
C THR A 81 -7.02 0.11 -5.43
N GLY A 82 -8.17 -0.47 -5.05
CA GLY A 82 -8.30 -1.19 -3.79
C GLY A 82 -7.91 -2.65 -3.97
N LEU A 83 -7.10 -3.17 -3.05
CA LEU A 83 -6.69 -4.57 -3.01
C LEU A 83 -7.23 -5.20 -1.74
N ILE A 84 -8.06 -6.23 -1.88
CA ILE A 84 -8.47 -7.08 -0.78
C ILE A 84 -7.47 -8.22 -0.71
N MET A 85 -6.75 -8.30 0.41
CA MET A 85 -5.72 -9.31 0.60
C MET A 85 -6.31 -10.61 1.13
N ALA A 86 -5.65 -11.73 0.87
CA ALA A 86 -5.96 -12.99 1.55
C ALA A 86 -5.88 -12.81 3.08
N GLU A 87 -6.74 -13.52 3.81
CA GLU A 87 -6.87 -13.36 5.26
C GLU A 87 -5.52 -13.57 5.98
N ALA A 88 -5.15 -12.58 6.78
CA ALA A 88 -3.96 -12.60 7.60
C ALA A 88 -4.22 -11.79 8.88
N PRO A 89 -3.56 -12.12 10.00
CA PRO A 89 -3.60 -11.25 11.17
C PRO A 89 -2.87 -9.94 10.89
N PRO A 90 -3.27 -8.82 11.54
CA PRO A 90 -2.46 -7.61 11.57
C PRO A 90 -1.05 -7.92 12.06
N TYR A 91 -0.06 -7.28 11.46
CA TYR A 91 1.34 -7.43 11.83
C TYR A 91 1.89 -6.12 12.36
N ASP A 92 2.81 -6.21 13.33
CA ASP A 92 3.56 -5.05 13.76
C ASP A 92 4.81 -4.89 12.89
N ALA A 93 4.96 -3.72 12.29
CA ALA A 93 6.07 -3.40 11.41
C ALA A 93 6.50 -1.96 11.66
N PRO A 94 7.81 -1.66 11.64
CA PRO A 94 8.32 -0.29 11.78
C PRO A 94 7.68 0.70 10.80
N ALA A 95 7.75 1.99 11.12
CA ALA A 95 7.13 3.03 10.32
C ALA A 95 7.80 3.23 8.95
N HIS A 96 9.11 2.99 8.85
CA HIS A 96 9.83 3.10 7.58
C HIS A 96 9.80 1.77 6.85
N ARG A 97 9.14 1.75 5.69
CA ARG A 97 8.86 0.52 4.95
C ARG A 97 9.21 0.66 3.48
N ILE A 98 9.60 -0.45 2.87
CA ILE A 98 9.65 -0.57 1.41
C ILE A 98 8.49 -1.47 0.98
N PHE A 99 7.64 -0.93 0.11
CA PHE A 99 6.63 -1.69 -0.62
C PHE A 99 7.25 -2.12 -1.94
N ALA A 100 7.19 -3.41 -2.23
CA ALA A 100 7.59 -3.99 -3.51
C ALA A 100 6.32 -4.50 -4.22
N VAL A 101 6.04 -3.89 -5.37
CA VAL A 101 4.88 -4.18 -6.21
C VAL A 101 5.33 -4.92 -7.45
N ASP A 102 4.72 -6.07 -7.73
CA ASP A 102 5.00 -6.82 -8.96
C ASP A 102 4.21 -6.29 -10.14
N ARG A 103 4.94 -5.95 -11.20
CA ARG A 103 4.36 -5.48 -12.46
C ARG A 103 4.39 -6.54 -13.56
N THR A 104 4.83 -7.76 -13.25
CA THR A 104 4.88 -8.85 -14.23
C THR A 104 3.60 -9.67 -14.31
N GLY A 105 2.70 -9.53 -13.32
CA GLY A 105 1.45 -10.28 -13.23
C GLY A 105 1.63 -11.74 -12.81
N ALA A 106 2.84 -12.12 -12.34
CA ALA A 106 3.11 -13.49 -11.94
C ALA A 106 2.57 -13.77 -10.52
N PRO A 107 2.03 -14.97 -10.24
CA PRO A 107 1.63 -15.32 -8.89
C PRO A 107 2.86 -15.33 -7.96
N ALA A 108 2.67 -14.89 -6.71
CA ALA A 108 3.78 -14.60 -5.81
C ALA A 108 4.70 -15.80 -5.56
N GLY A 109 4.12 -16.99 -5.35
CA GLY A 109 4.80 -18.30 -5.29
C GLY A 109 6.25 -18.27 -4.78
N PRO A 110 7.19 -18.95 -5.46
CA PRO A 110 8.62 -18.91 -5.16
C PRO A 110 9.26 -17.52 -5.31
N ARG A 111 8.66 -16.65 -6.12
CA ARG A 111 9.19 -15.33 -6.47
C ARG A 111 9.23 -14.37 -5.28
N ALA A 112 8.19 -14.37 -4.45
CA ALA A 112 8.15 -13.55 -3.26
C ALA A 112 9.19 -13.95 -2.20
N GLN A 113 9.50 -15.25 -2.09
CA GLN A 113 10.63 -15.71 -1.26
C GLN A 113 11.98 -15.30 -1.86
N GLN A 114 12.10 -15.36 -3.19
CA GLN A 114 13.30 -14.96 -3.91
C GLN A 114 13.65 -13.48 -3.73
N TRP A 115 12.79 -12.58 -3.29
CA TRP A 115 13.20 -11.17 -3.09
C TRP A 115 13.50 -10.81 -1.65
N SER A 116 13.22 -11.69 -0.71
CA SER A 116 13.51 -11.46 0.71
C SER A 116 14.99 -11.12 0.94
N HIS A 117 15.90 -11.65 0.09
CA HIS A 117 17.33 -11.37 0.16
C HIS A 117 17.71 -9.96 -0.35
N LEU A 118 16.90 -9.31 -1.19
CA LEU A 118 17.18 -7.97 -1.71
C LEU A 118 17.18 -6.91 -0.60
N PHE A 119 16.45 -7.17 0.48
CA PHE A 119 16.30 -6.25 1.60
C PHE A 119 17.18 -6.72 2.77
N ALA A 120 18.50 -6.56 2.64
CA ALA A 120 19.40 -6.77 3.78
C ALA A 120 19.06 -5.79 4.93
N GLY A 121 19.26 -6.20 6.19
CA GLY A 121 19.07 -5.31 7.36
C GLY A 121 17.61 -5.02 7.77
N LYS A 122 16.63 -5.53 7.04
CA LYS A 122 15.22 -5.50 7.42
C LYS A 122 14.97 -6.15 8.80
N SER A 123 14.00 -5.62 9.54
CA SER A 123 13.49 -6.24 10.77
C SER A 123 12.20 -7.05 10.54
N PHE A 124 11.57 -6.89 9.37
CA PHE A 124 10.27 -7.48 9.05
C PHE A 124 10.11 -7.73 7.55
N ILE A 125 9.47 -8.84 7.17
CA ILE A 125 8.87 -9.03 5.82
C ILE A 125 7.47 -9.58 5.95
N LYS A 126 6.56 -9.04 5.15
CA LYS A 126 5.30 -9.67 4.80
C LYS A 126 5.14 -9.75 3.29
N VAL A 127 4.56 -10.85 2.83
CA VAL A 127 4.03 -10.98 1.47
C VAL A 127 2.53 -11.19 1.60
N LEU A 128 1.75 -10.35 0.92
CA LEU A 128 0.30 -10.38 0.96
C LEU A 128 -0.22 -10.71 -0.44
N GLN A 129 -0.99 -11.79 -0.57
CA GLN A 129 -1.65 -12.14 -1.84
C GLN A 129 -2.89 -11.30 -2.03
N VAL A 130 -3.10 -10.80 -3.26
CA VAL A 130 -4.35 -10.12 -3.63
C VAL A 130 -5.41 -11.18 -3.93
N ALA A 131 -6.51 -11.15 -3.19
CA ALA A 131 -7.66 -12.02 -3.40
C ALA A 131 -8.72 -11.37 -4.32
N GLN A 132 -8.90 -10.05 -4.21
CA GLN A 132 -9.88 -9.30 -5.02
C GLN A 132 -9.40 -7.87 -5.26
N VAL A 133 -9.79 -7.30 -6.40
CA VAL A 133 -9.58 -5.89 -6.75
C VAL A 133 -10.90 -5.13 -6.62
N MET A 134 -10.84 -3.96 -5.99
CA MET A 134 -11.92 -2.98 -5.90
C MET A 134 -11.55 -1.76 -6.76
N ARG A 135 -12.53 -1.23 -7.49
CA ARG A 135 -12.39 -0.01 -8.29
C ARG A 135 -13.42 1.03 -7.85
N ARG A 136 -13.09 2.29 -8.02
CA ARG A 136 -14.02 3.41 -7.90
C ARG A 136 -14.51 3.80 -9.29
N GLN A 137 -15.77 4.21 -9.38
CA GLN A 137 -16.35 4.61 -10.66
C GLN A 137 -15.72 5.89 -11.21
N ASP A 138 -15.47 6.86 -10.32
CA ASP A 138 -15.07 8.22 -10.71
C ASP A 138 -13.54 8.46 -10.62
N LEU A 139 -12.76 7.42 -10.33
CA LEU A 139 -11.30 7.49 -10.30
C LEU A 139 -10.71 6.50 -11.28
N ALA A 140 -9.57 6.88 -11.87
CA ALA A 140 -8.77 5.93 -12.62
C ALA A 140 -8.36 4.76 -11.71
N SER A 141 -8.28 3.56 -12.28
CA SER A 141 -7.75 2.37 -11.61
C SER A 141 -6.59 1.79 -12.40
N GLU A 142 -5.66 1.16 -11.69
CA GLU A 142 -4.49 0.53 -12.26
C GLU A 142 -4.91 -0.50 -13.33
N PRO A 143 -4.34 -0.42 -14.55
CA PRO A 143 -4.71 -1.32 -15.64
C PRO A 143 -4.46 -2.79 -15.28
N HIS A 144 -3.33 -3.06 -14.64
CA HIS A 144 -2.83 -4.39 -14.30
C HIS A 144 -2.49 -4.49 -12.80
N PRO A 145 -3.50 -4.58 -11.90
CA PRO A 145 -3.26 -4.66 -10.47
C PRO A 145 -2.30 -5.81 -10.11
N PRO A 146 -1.43 -5.64 -9.11
CA PRO A 146 -0.43 -6.65 -8.76
C PRO A 146 -1.10 -7.91 -8.18
N ALA A 147 -0.51 -9.08 -8.42
CA ALA A 147 -0.98 -10.33 -7.84
C ALA A 147 -0.67 -10.43 -6.33
N PHE A 148 0.32 -9.69 -5.85
CA PHE A 148 0.69 -9.60 -4.45
C PHE A 148 1.45 -8.29 -4.18
N VAL A 149 1.57 -7.94 -2.90
CA VAL A 149 2.44 -6.86 -2.43
C VAL A 149 3.38 -7.42 -1.37
N ALA A 150 4.68 -7.11 -1.47
CA ALA A 150 5.64 -7.44 -0.43
C ALA A 150 6.05 -6.17 0.34
N ILE A 151 6.19 -6.29 1.65
CA ILE A 151 6.45 -5.17 2.55
C ILE A 151 7.64 -5.55 3.42
N ALA A 152 8.69 -4.74 3.38
CA ALA A 152 9.85 -4.86 4.24
C ALA A 152 9.90 -3.67 5.21
N GLY A 153 10.05 -3.93 6.50
CA GLY A 153 10.15 -2.90 7.54
C GLY A 153 11.59 -2.70 8.05
N PHE A 154 11.93 -1.46 8.39
CA PHE A 154 13.27 -1.05 8.82
C PHE A 154 13.21 -0.19 10.08
N ALA A 155 14.22 -0.31 10.94
CA ALA A 155 14.23 0.39 12.23
C ALA A 155 14.20 1.93 12.10
N ASP A 156 14.84 2.47 11.07
CA ASP A 156 14.91 3.91 10.79
C ASP A 156 14.95 4.20 9.28
N LEU A 157 14.78 5.47 8.92
CA LEU A 157 14.77 5.93 7.53
C LEU A 157 16.13 5.75 6.84
N ALA A 158 17.25 5.82 7.56
CA ALA A 158 18.57 5.69 6.97
C ALA A 158 18.80 4.25 6.48
N GLN A 159 18.43 3.26 7.30
CA GLN A 159 18.47 1.84 6.93
C GLN A 159 17.52 1.55 5.76
N ALA A 160 16.29 2.06 5.81
CA ALA A 160 15.32 1.91 4.73
C ALA A 160 15.85 2.51 3.41
N SER A 161 16.42 3.72 3.46
CA SER A 161 16.95 4.40 2.27
C SER A 161 18.15 3.67 1.69
N ALA A 162 19.06 3.17 2.54
CA ALA A 162 20.22 2.39 2.09
C ALA A 162 19.78 1.08 1.40
N ALA A 163 18.86 0.34 2.01
CA ALA A 163 18.32 -0.89 1.44
C ALA A 163 17.57 -0.62 0.12
N PHE A 164 16.79 0.45 0.06
CA PHE A 164 16.10 0.87 -1.16
C PHE A 164 17.08 1.16 -2.31
N ALA A 165 18.13 1.95 -2.05
CA ALA A 165 19.12 2.29 -3.06
C ALA A 165 19.89 1.06 -3.58
N GLN A 166 20.20 0.11 -2.70
CA GLN A 166 20.88 -1.14 -3.06
C GLN A 166 19.99 -2.08 -3.88
N ALA A 167 18.69 -2.14 -3.56
CA ALA A 167 17.75 -3.08 -4.17
C ALA A 167 17.15 -2.58 -5.48
N ALA A 168 17.04 -1.27 -5.71
CA ALA A 168 16.25 -0.68 -6.80
C ALA A 168 16.57 -1.24 -8.19
N ALA A 169 17.85 -1.36 -8.55
CA ALA A 169 18.26 -1.86 -9.87
C ALA A 169 17.92 -3.36 -10.05
N ALA A 170 18.19 -4.18 -9.04
CA ALA A 170 17.89 -5.61 -9.06
C ALA A 170 16.37 -5.87 -9.06
N ALA A 171 15.61 -5.10 -8.27
CA ALA A 171 14.16 -5.17 -8.24
C ALA A 171 13.55 -4.81 -9.60
N LYS A 172 14.02 -3.71 -10.23
CA LYS A 172 13.59 -3.34 -11.59
C LYS A 172 13.88 -4.45 -12.60
N ALA A 173 15.08 -5.04 -12.57
CA ALA A 173 15.44 -6.16 -13.45
C ALA A 173 14.57 -7.41 -13.22
N ALA A 174 14.03 -7.58 -12.02
CA ALA A 174 13.09 -8.65 -11.67
C ALA A 174 11.62 -8.32 -12.00
N GLY A 175 11.33 -7.12 -12.51
CA GLY A 175 9.97 -6.65 -12.82
C GLY A 175 9.19 -6.13 -11.62
N LEU A 176 9.90 -5.65 -10.58
CA LEU A 176 9.32 -5.04 -9.41
C LEU A 176 9.52 -3.52 -9.42
N GLU A 177 8.54 -2.83 -8.87
CA GLU A 177 8.64 -1.44 -8.47
C GLU A 177 8.75 -1.34 -6.96
N LEU A 178 9.77 -0.63 -6.48
CA LEU A 178 9.98 -0.37 -5.07
C LEU A 178 9.49 1.02 -4.72
N TYR A 179 8.90 1.14 -3.54
CA TYR A 179 8.45 2.39 -2.97
C TYR A 179 8.95 2.47 -1.53
N LEU A 180 9.86 3.41 -1.27
CA LEU A 180 10.23 3.81 0.08
C LEU A 180 9.09 4.63 0.67
N THR A 181 8.64 4.28 1.87
CA THR A 181 7.47 4.89 2.51
C THR A 181 7.73 5.22 3.97
N GLU A 182 6.95 6.18 4.46
CA GLU A 182 6.81 6.47 5.89
C GLU A 182 5.34 6.30 6.30
N GLN A 183 5.12 5.52 7.35
CA GLN A 183 3.80 5.17 7.85
C GLN A 183 3.29 6.20 8.87
N VAL A 184 2.07 6.68 8.67
CA VAL A 184 1.26 7.43 9.64
C VAL A 184 0.13 6.53 10.12
N ARG A 185 0.05 6.25 11.42
CA ARG A 185 -1.05 5.47 12.02
C ARG A 185 -2.21 6.38 12.36
N ILE A 186 -3.40 6.02 11.87
CA ILE A 186 -4.64 6.76 12.12
C ILE A 186 -5.41 6.11 13.27
N VAL A 187 -5.67 4.80 13.15
CA VAL A 187 -6.31 3.94 14.17
C VAL A 187 -5.33 2.83 14.51
#